data_AF-A0A6V8D011-F1
#
_entry.id   AF-A0A6V8D011-F1
#
_cell.length_a   1.000
_cell.length_b   1.000
_cell.length_c   1.000
_cell.angle_alpha   90.00
_cell.angle_beta   90.00
_cell.angle_gamma   90.00
#
_symmetry.space_group_name_H-M   'P 1'
#
loop_
_entity.id
_entity.type
_entity.pdbx_description
1 polymer ?
#
loop_
_entity_poly.entity_id
_entity_poly.type
_entity_poly.pdbx_seq_one_letter_code
_entity_poly.pdbx_strand_id
1 'polypeptide(L)'
;MEEDENEEGDRKRRNREPKWNYIPLPIEAVDVEASINAFKSGIRIPVIFTCRPVRQDGGFPGEEPERISVLKFAIESGVSYIDIEDDVSDGDLNGLKGAITGSTKVIISDHSSSPPSVEEIIQRVDQMAAKGDLVKICYRLSNRGGALRVLEAAKDIGDREDGPDVALMGLGEGGDWARIHAPLIGTRIVYSTMDESMSVMKQGRINLEDLTIAWDLLEYD
;
A
#
# COMPACT_ATOMS: atom_id res chain seq x y z
N MET A 1 -38.68 -17.73 -13.20
CA MET A 1 -38.75 -17.60 -11.72
C MET A 1 -37.36 -17.63 -11.10
N GLU A 2 -36.39 -18.40 -11.61
CA GLU A 2 -34.99 -18.37 -11.11
C GLU A 2 -34.12 -17.23 -11.70
N GLU A 3 -34.50 -16.63 -12.83
CA GLU A 3 -33.76 -15.50 -13.42
C GLU A 3 -34.02 -14.17 -12.70
N ASP A 4 -35.25 -13.93 -12.23
CA ASP A 4 -35.63 -12.69 -11.53
C ASP A 4 -35.03 -12.59 -10.11
N GLU A 5 -34.87 -13.72 -9.41
CA GLU A 5 -34.26 -13.74 -8.06
C GLU A 5 -32.76 -13.44 -8.10
N ASN A 6 -32.06 -13.82 -9.18
CA ASN A 6 -30.67 -13.49 -9.39
C ASN A 6 -30.47 -12.00 -9.71
N GLU A 7 -31.37 -11.39 -10.49
CA GLU A 7 -31.32 -9.93 -10.73
C GLU A 7 -31.62 -9.10 -9.48
N GLU A 8 -32.57 -9.53 -8.63
CA GLU A 8 -32.83 -8.87 -7.34
C GLU A 8 -31.68 -9.03 -6.34
N GLY A 9 -31.04 -10.20 -6.31
CA GLY A 9 -29.86 -10.46 -5.49
C GLY A 9 -28.65 -9.60 -5.91
N ASP A 10 -28.48 -9.39 -7.22
CA ASP A 10 -27.39 -8.58 -7.77
C ASP A 10 -27.67 -7.07 -7.64
N ARG A 11 -28.94 -6.63 -7.72
CA ARG A 11 -29.36 -5.26 -7.39
C ARG A 11 -29.17 -4.92 -5.90
N LYS A 12 -29.51 -5.85 -4.98
CA LYS A 12 -29.28 -5.65 -3.53
C LYS A 12 -27.80 -5.57 -3.17
N ARG A 13 -26.90 -6.21 -3.94
CA ARG A 13 -25.44 -6.11 -3.77
C ARG A 13 -24.87 -4.78 -4.23
N ARG A 14 -25.42 -4.18 -5.28
CA ARG A 14 -25.04 -2.84 -5.79
C ARG A 14 -25.49 -1.69 -4.88
N ASN A 15 -26.46 -1.93 -4.00
CA ASN A 15 -27.10 -0.91 -3.17
C ASN A 15 -26.65 -0.90 -1.69
N ARG A 16 -25.53 -1.54 -1.35
CA ARG A 16 -24.96 -1.33 -0.01
C ARG A 16 -24.38 0.07 0.05
N GLU A 17 -25.13 0.99 0.66
CA GLU A 17 -24.60 2.27 1.08
C GLU A 17 -23.28 2.05 1.82
N PRO A 18 -22.26 2.87 1.55
CA PRO A 18 -20.99 2.73 2.25
C PRO A 18 -21.25 2.84 3.75
N LYS A 19 -20.66 1.92 4.53
CA LYS A 19 -20.81 1.86 6.00
C LYS A 19 -20.46 3.20 6.68
N TRP A 20 -19.69 4.05 5.99
CA TRP A 20 -19.28 5.37 6.41
C TRP A 20 -19.38 6.34 5.23
N ASN A 21 -19.96 7.51 5.46
CA ASN A 21 -19.92 8.62 4.52
C ASN A 21 -18.78 9.56 4.94
N TYR A 22 -17.69 9.58 4.18
CA TYR A 22 -16.58 10.51 4.43
C TYR A 22 -16.95 11.87 3.87
N ILE A 23 -17.00 12.88 4.73
CA ILE A 23 -17.20 14.27 4.34
C ILE A 23 -15.81 14.93 4.30
N PRO A 24 -15.29 15.30 3.12
CA PRO A 24 -14.03 16.02 3.02
C PRO A 24 -14.10 17.34 3.81
N LEU A 25 -13.06 17.61 4.58
CA LEU A 25 -12.89 18.88 5.29
C LEU A 25 -11.74 19.66 4.65
N PRO A 26 -11.82 21.01 4.59
CA PRO A 26 -10.66 21.84 4.28
C PRO A 26 -9.51 21.57 5.24
N ILE A 27 -8.27 21.70 4.77
CA ILE A 27 -7.08 21.39 5.59
C ILE A 27 -7.01 22.28 6.84
N GLU A 28 -7.50 23.52 6.76
CA GLU A 28 -7.51 24.49 7.86
C GLU A 28 -8.46 24.09 8.99
N ALA A 29 -9.43 23.21 8.72
CA ALA A 29 -10.33 22.66 9.74
C ALA A 29 -9.66 21.55 10.57
N VAL A 30 -8.44 21.14 10.22
CA VAL A 30 -7.70 20.06 10.87
C VAL A 30 -6.38 20.59 11.40
N ASP A 31 -6.17 20.49 12.72
CA ASP A 31 -4.85 20.66 13.31
C ASP A 31 -4.03 19.40 13.03
N VAL A 32 -3.31 19.41 11.90
CA VAL A 32 -2.55 18.26 11.40
C VAL A 32 -1.49 17.83 12.40
N GLU A 33 -0.70 18.76 12.93
CA GLU A 33 0.38 18.46 13.85
C GLU A 33 -0.14 17.85 15.15
N ALA A 34 -1.15 18.48 15.77
CA ALA A 34 -1.73 17.96 17.00
C ALA A 34 -2.39 16.59 16.78
N SER A 35 -3.05 16.39 15.64
CA SER A 35 -3.69 15.11 15.29
C SER A 35 -2.67 13.98 15.15
N ILE A 36 -1.58 14.21 14.41
CA ILE A 36 -0.52 13.21 14.22
C ILE A 36 0.13 12.86 15.57
N ASN A 37 0.45 13.85 16.39
CA ASN A 37 1.04 13.65 17.71
C ASN A 37 0.11 12.86 18.64
N ALA A 38 -1.19 13.18 18.64
CA ALA A 38 -2.19 12.45 19.41
C ALA A 38 -2.27 10.98 18.99
N PHE A 39 -2.36 10.68 17.69
CA PHE A 39 -2.36 9.30 17.19
C PHE A 39 -1.09 8.55 17.57
N LYS A 40 0.07 9.18 17.38
CA LYS A 40 1.36 8.54 17.65
C LYS A 40 1.55 8.22 19.12
N SER A 41 1.10 9.08 20.04
CA SER A 41 1.30 8.90 21.49
C SER A 41 0.75 7.59 22.04
N GLY A 42 -0.25 7.00 21.39
CA GLY A 42 -0.86 5.71 21.78
C GLY A 42 -0.19 4.48 21.14
N ILE A 43 0.68 4.64 20.15
CA ILE A 43 1.22 3.54 19.36
C ILE A 43 2.64 3.19 19.85
N ARG A 44 2.84 1.94 20.28
CA ARG A 44 4.13 1.45 20.82
C ARG A 44 4.96 0.63 19.84
N ILE A 45 4.44 0.42 18.64
CA ILE A 45 5.08 -0.34 17.55
C ILE A 45 5.55 0.63 16.46
N PRO A 46 6.41 0.19 15.52
CA PRO A 46 6.78 1.02 14.38
C PRO A 46 5.57 1.56 13.63
N VAL A 47 5.62 2.83 13.22
CA VAL A 47 4.53 3.52 12.53
C VAL A 47 4.94 3.83 11.10
N ILE A 48 4.14 3.35 10.14
CA ILE A 48 4.18 3.81 8.75
C ILE A 48 3.11 4.90 8.61
N PHE A 49 3.53 6.11 8.23
CA PHE A 49 2.61 7.19 7.92
C PHE A 49 2.46 7.35 6.41
N THR A 50 1.22 7.54 5.95
CA THR A 50 0.90 7.68 4.53
C THR A 50 -0.17 8.76 4.35
N CYS A 51 0.05 9.69 3.44
CA CYS A 51 -0.97 10.63 2.97
C CYS A 51 -1.15 10.44 1.45
N ARG A 52 -1.91 9.41 1.09
CA ARG A 52 -2.05 8.97 -0.31
C ARG A 52 -3.04 9.87 -1.07
N PRO A 53 -2.65 10.46 -2.21
CA PRO A 53 -3.52 11.32 -3.01
C PRO A 53 -4.55 10.51 -3.81
N VAL A 54 -5.66 11.15 -4.21
CA VAL A 54 -6.73 10.52 -5.01
C VAL A 54 -6.21 9.95 -6.33
N ARG A 55 -5.22 10.60 -6.97
CA ARG A 55 -4.60 10.12 -8.23
C ARG A 55 -3.90 8.74 -8.10
N GLN A 56 -3.62 8.29 -6.89
CA GLN A 56 -3.10 6.94 -6.58
C GLN A 56 -4.06 6.15 -5.69
N ASP A 57 -5.37 6.31 -5.91
CA ASP A 57 -6.41 5.58 -5.18
C ASP A 57 -6.45 5.84 -3.67
N GLY A 58 -5.85 6.96 -3.24
CA GLY A 58 -5.91 7.44 -1.88
C GLY A 58 -7.16 8.27 -1.58
N GLY A 59 -7.24 8.76 -0.34
CA GLY A 59 -8.36 9.55 0.16
C GLY A 59 -8.05 11.02 0.40
N PHE A 60 -6.81 11.48 0.16
CA PHE A 60 -6.45 12.89 0.39
C PHE A 60 -6.99 13.77 -0.75
N PRO A 61 -7.96 14.68 -0.47
CA PRO A 61 -8.68 15.43 -1.50
C PRO A 61 -8.04 16.78 -1.83
N GLY A 62 -7.01 17.19 -1.10
CA GLY A 62 -6.35 18.49 -1.26
C GLY A 62 -5.28 18.50 -2.35
N GLU A 63 -4.60 19.64 -2.46
CA GLU A 63 -3.56 19.87 -3.45
C GLU A 63 -2.19 19.38 -2.97
N GLU A 64 -1.26 19.18 -3.91
CA GLU A 64 0.05 18.61 -3.61
C GLU A 64 0.83 19.38 -2.52
N PRO A 65 0.90 20.74 -2.53
CA PRO A 65 1.63 21.46 -1.48
C PRO A 65 1.06 21.24 -0.06
N GLU A 66 -0.25 21.05 0.06
CA GLU A 66 -0.91 20.74 1.34
C GLU A 66 -0.52 19.33 1.78
N ARG A 67 -0.54 18.37 0.85
CA ARG A 67 -0.11 16.99 1.09
C ARG A 67 1.34 16.91 1.56
N ILE A 68 2.25 17.63 0.89
CA ILE A 68 3.67 17.71 1.27
C ILE A 68 3.81 18.29 2.68
N SER A 69 3.01 19.29 3.04
CA SER A 69 3.00 19.86 4.39
C SER A 69 2.57 18.82 5.45
N VAL A 70 1.54 18.02 5.17
CA VAL A 70 1.11 16.90 6.04
C VAL A 70 2.23 15.87 6.22
N LEU A 71 2.88 15.46 5.14
CA LEU A 71 4.00 14.52 5.19
C LEU A 71 5.17 15.08 6.00
N LYS A 72 5.45 16.38 5.89
CA LYS A 72 6.50 17.04 6.69
C LYS A 72 6.20 16.99 8.18
N PHE A 73 4.97 17.31 8.61
CA PHE A 73 4.56 17.19 10.02
C PHE A 73 4.66 15.73 10.51
N ALA A 74 4.34 14.75 9.66
CA ALA A 74 4.53 13.34 10.00
C ALA A 74 6.00 12.99 10.25
N ILE A 75 6.91 13.47 9.39
CA ILE A 75 8.36 13.29 9.56
C ILE A 75 8.83 13.94 10.87
N GLU A 76 8.42 15.18 11.14
CA GLU A 76 8.78 15.93 12.35
C GLU A 76 8.26 15.25 13.64
N SER A 77 7.10 14.58 13.57
CA SER A 77 6.61 13.77 14.68
C SER A 77 7.48 12.55 14.97
N GLY A 78 8.38 12.16 14.05
CA GLY A 78 9.35 11.06 14.18
C GLY A 78 8.79 9.67 13.87
N VAL A 79 7.87 9.54 12.92
CA VAL A 79 7.33 8.22 12.49
C VAL A 79 8.45 7.28 12.03
N SER A 80 8.22 5.96 12.09
CA SER A 80 9.27 4.99 11.71
C SER A 80 9.48 4.95 10.20
N TYR A 81 8.39 5.07 9.44
CA TYR A 81 8.42 5.14 7.98
C TYR A 81 7.48 6.25 7.49
N ILE A 82 7.88 6.92 6.41
CA ILE A 82 7.04 7.81 5.63
C ILE A 82 6.84 7.20 4.23
N ASP A 83 5.59 7.03 3.80
CA ASP A 83 5.21 6.56 2.44
C ASP A 83 5.03 7.78 1.52
N ILE A 84 5.86 7.85 0.48
CA ILE A 84 5.90 8.92 -0.52
C ILE A 84 5.72 8.30 -1.90
N GLU A 85 4.76 8.80 -2.67
CA GLU A 85 4.52 8.32 -4.03
C GLU A 85 5.68 8.66 -4.98
N ASP A 86 6.03 7.73 -5.89
CA ASP A 86 7.16 7.84 -6.84
C ASP A 86 7.04 8.99 -7.85
N ASP A 87 5.82 9.48 -8.07
CA ASP A 87 5.50 10.57 -8.98
C ASP A 87 5.53 11.96 -8.33
N VAL A 88 5.96 12.05 -7.06
CA VAL A 88 6.30 13.31 -6.40
C VAL A 88 7.48 13.96 -7.12
N SER A 89 7.49 15.31 -7.20
CA SER A 89 8.58 16.04 -7.82
C SER A 89 9.91 15.82 -7.09
N ASP A 90 11.03 15.82 -7.83
CA ASP A 90 12.36 15.68 -7.20
C ASP A 90 12.63 16.77 -6.14
N GLY A 91 12.08 17.98 -6.35
CA GLY A 91 12.19 19.09 -5.39
C GLY A 91 11.49 18.77 -4.07
N ASP A 92 10.25 18.29 -4.13
CA ASP A 92 9.47 17.93 -2.94
C ASP A 92 10.05 16.70 -2.25
N LEU A 93 10.48 15.68 -3.01
CA LEU A 93 11.13 14.49 -2.46
C LEU A 93 12.40 14.87 -1.69
N ASN A 94 13.26 15.71 -2.28
CA ASN A 94 14.46 16.19 -1.61
C ASN A 94 14.14 17.06 -0.39
N GLY A 95 13.10 17.89 -0.46
CA GLY A 95 12.62 18.68 0.67
C GLY A 95 12.14 17.82 1.84
N LEU A 96 11.34 16.78 1.57
CA LEU A 96 10.86 15.82 2.57
C LEU A 96 12.03 15.02 3.18
N LYS A 97 12.94 14.50 2.34
CA LYS A 97 14.14 13.79 2.82
C LYS A 97 15.03 14.69 3.67
N GLY A 98 15.18 15.96 3.30
CA GLY A 98 15.93 16.95 4.07
C GLY A 98 15.30 17.33 5.42
N ALA A 99 13.99 17.11 5.60
CA ALA A 99 13.30 17.33 6.87
C ALA A 99 13.49 16.18 7.87
N ILE A 100 14.05 15.03 7.44
CA ILE A 100 14.30 13.89 8.31
C ILE A 100 15.48 14.21 9.24
N THR A 101 15.19 14.39 10.53
CA THR A 101 16.20 14.64 11.58
C THR A 101 16.48 13.42 12.46
N GLY A 102 15.70 12.34 12.29
CA GLY A 102 15.79 11.10 13.05
C GLY A 102 15.95 9.86 12.17
N SER A 103 15.51 8.71 12.66
CA SER A 103 15.62 7.41 11.98
C SER A 103 14.42 7.08 11.08
N THR A 104 13.67 8.08 10.61
CA THR A 104 12.54 7.87 9.72
C THR A 104 13.03 7.30 8.39
N LYS A 105 12.55 6.12 8.02
CA LYS A 105 12.83 5.50 6.71
C LYS A 105 11.81 5.94 5.66
N VAL A 106 12.20 5.96 4.40
CA VAL A 106 11.37 6.39 3.27
C VAL A 106 10.90 5.19 2.48
N ILE A 107 9.58 5.03 2.34
CA ILE A 107 8.95 4.10 1.40
C ILE A 107 8.63 4.89 0.13
N ILE A 108 9.10 4.41 -1.02
CA ILE A 108 8.75 4.95 -2.34
C ILE A 108 7.67 4.07 -2.93
N SER A 109 6.49 4.63 -3.23
CA SER A 109 5.32 3.84 -3.59
C SER A 109 4.64 4.19 -4.92
N ASP A 110 4.01 3.19 -5.55
CA ASP A 110 3.17 3.36 -6.73
C ASP A 110 1.95 2.42 -6.72
N HIS A 111 0.79 2.95 -7.14
CA HIS A 111 -0.51 2.26 -7.15
C HIS A 111 -1.25 2.39 -8.49
N SER A 112 -0.68 3.15 -9.43
CA SER A 112 -1.42 3.64 -10.60
C SER A 112 -1.43 2.67 -11.79
N SER A 113 -0.60 1.63 -11.76
CA SER A 113 -0.27 0.84 -12.94
C SER A 113 -0.85 -0.58 -12.94
N SER A 114 -1.09 -1.10 -14.15
CA SER A 114 -1.21 -2.54 -14.38
C SER A 114 0.19 -3.16 -14.41
N PRO A 115 0.37 -4.44 -14.05
CA PRO A 115 1.70 -5.04 -14.06
C PRO A 115 2.24 -5.13 -15.50
N PRO A 116 3.44 -4.61 -15.78
CA PRO A 116 4.16 -4.77 -17.05
C PRO A 116 4.88 -6.13 -17.09
N SER A 117 5.86 -6.34 -17.98
CA SER A 117 6.67 -7.58 -17.96
C SER A 117 7.44 -7.73 -16.64
N VAL A 118 7.92 -8.93 -16.32
CA VAL A 118 8.73 -9.17 -15.11
C VAL A 118 9.98 -8.29 -15.10
N GLU A 119 10.66 -8.19 -16.23
CA GLU A 119 11.85 -7.37 -16.42
C GLU A 119 11.55 -5.87 -16.22
N GLU A 120 10.40 -5.41 -16.71
CA GLU A 120 9.97 -4.02 -16.53
C GLU A 120 9.61 -3.72 -15.07
N ILE A 121 9.00 -4.66 -14.34
CA ILE A 121 8.75 -4.54 -12.89
C ILE A 121 10.07 -4.41 -12.15
N ILE A 122 11.03 -5.30 -12.44
CA ILE A 122 12.37 -5.29 -11.86
C ILE A 122 13.08 -3.95 -12.09
N GLN A 123 13.12 -3.49 -13.34
CA GLN A 123 13.77 -2.22 -13.69
C GLN A 123 13.12 -1.04 -12.95
N ARG A 124 11.79 -1.04 -12.83
CA ARG A 124 11.05 -0.03 -12.07
C ARG A 124 11.42 -0.05 -10.59
N VAL A 125 11.53 -1.24 -9.99
CA VAL A 125 11.98 -1.38 -8.60
C VAL A 125 13.39 -0.83 -8.41
N ASP A 126 14.33 -1.18 -9.28
CA ASP A 126 15.72 -0.71 -9.18
C ASP A 126 15.80 0.83 -9.29
N GLN A 127 14.97 1.45 -10.13
CA GLN A 127 14.87 2.91 -10.24
C GLN A 127 14.27 3.56 -8.97
N MET A 128 13.20 2.99 -8.43
CA MET A 128 12.55 3.48 -7.21
C MET A 128 13.44 3.30 -5.97
N ALA A 129 14.24 2.23 -5.92
CA ALA A 129 15.15 1.92 -4.82
C ALA A 129 16.23 2.99 -4.63
N ALA A 130 16.63 3.71 -5.70
CA ALA A 130 17.56 4.83 -5.58
C ALA A 130 16.98 6.05 -4.82
N LYS A 131 15.64 6.11 -4.63
CA LYS A 131 14.94 7.25 -4.05
C LYS A 131 14.64 7.11 -2.56
N GLY A 132 14.59 5.89 -2.01
CA GLY A 132 14.25 5.63 -0.59
C GLY A 132 14.79 4.31 -0.05
N ASP A 133 14.33 3.93 1.13
CA ASP A 133 14.81 2.75 1.87
C ASP A 133 14.04 1.47 1.53
N LEU A 134 12.80 1.59 1.05
CA LEU A 134 11.94 0.46 0.67
C LEU A 134 11.07 0.83 -0.53
N VAL A 135 10.93 -0.09 -1.48
CA VAL A 135 10.05 0.08 -2.65
C VAL A 135 8.73 -0.63 -2.43
N LYS A 136 7.61 0.05 -2.70
CA LYS A 136 6.27 -0.51 -2.57
C LYS A 136 5.49 -0.33 -3.86
N ILE A 137 5.07 -1.41 -4.52
CA ILE A 137 4.23 -1.31 -5.71
C ILE A 137 3.00 -2.19 -5.54
N CYS A 138 1.83 -1.58 -5.72
CA CYS A 138 0.54 -2.26 -5.66
C CYS A 138 -0.14 -2.19 -7.04
N TYR A 139 -0.01 -3.24 -7.82
CA TYR A 139 -0.54 -3.29 -9.17
C TYR A 139 -2.04 -3.57 -9.22
N ARG A 140 -2.72 -2.99 -10.22
CA ARG A 140 -4.10 -3.34 -10.56
C ARG A 140 -4.11 -4.57 -11.48
N LEU A 141 -4.65 -5.68 -11.00
CA LEU A 141 -4.66 -6.96 -11.69
C LEU A 141 -5.98 -7.15 -12.45
N SER A 142 -5.87 -7.46 -13.74
CA SER A 142 -7.01 -7.83 -14.59
C SER A 142 -7.15 -9.34 -14.82
N ASN A 143 -6.11 -10.11 -14.49
CA ASN A 143 -6.07 -11.58 -14.60
C ASN A 143 -4.91 -12.18 -13.80
N ARG A 144 -4.93 -13.51 -13.63
CA ARG A 144 -3.87 -14.29 -12.94
C ARG A 144 -2.49 -14.18 -13.60
N GLY A 145 -2.41 -13.95 -14.90
CA GLY A 145 -1.12 -13.73 -15.57
C GLY A 145 -0.43 -12.45 -15.10
N GLY A 146 -1.20 -11.42 -14.72
CA GLY A 146 -0.67 -10.26 -14.01
C GLY A 146 -0.15 -10.62 -12.62
N ALA A 147 -0.91 -11.40 -11.85
CA ALA A 147 -0.50 -11.84 -10.52
C ALA A 147 0.82 -12.65 -10.55
N LEU A 148 0.96 -13.57 -11.50
CA LEU A 148 2.18 -14.36 -11.68
C LEU A 148 3.40 -13.47 -11.98
N ARG A 149 3.27 -12.47 -12.84
CA ARG A 149 4.37 -11.54 -13.14
C ARG A 149 4.83 -10.77 -11.91
N VAL A 150 3.90 -10.34 -11.06
CA VAL A 150 4.23 -9.65 -9.80
C VAL A 150 4.93 -10.60 -8.82
N LEU A 151 4.43 -11.83 -8.69
CA LEU A 151 5.02 -12.86 -7.84
C LEU A 151 6.43 -13.25 -8.30
N GLU A 152 6.61 -13.46 -9.60
CA GLU A 152 7.90 -13.81 -10.22
C GLU A 152 8.91 -12.67 -10.05
N ALA A 153 8.53 -11.42 -10.33
CA ALA A 153 9.39 -10.27 -10.10
C ALA A 153 9.80 -10.13 -8.62
N ALA A 154 8.85 -10.31 -7.68
CA ALA A 154 9.14 -10.26 -6.25
C ALA A 154 10.17 -11.33 -5.84
N LYS A 155 10.00 -12.56 -6.32
CA LYS A 155 10.95 -13.65 -6.09
C LYS A 155 12.34 -13.34 -6.66
N ASP A 156 12.40 -12.90 -7.92
CA ASP A 156 13.68 -12.59 -8.59
C ASP A 156 14.41 -11.40 -7.96
N ILE A 157 13.69 -10.51 -7.28
CA ILE A 157 14.28 -9.45 -6.46
C ILE A 157 14.75 -10.00 -5.11
N GLY A 158 13.91 -10.79 -4.44
CA GLY A 158 14.22 -11.38 -3.14
C GLY A 158 15.37 -12.40 -3.14
N ASP A 159 15.61 -13.07 -4.27
CA ASP A 159 16.73 -13.99 -4.46
C ASP A 159 18.10 -13.27 -4.59
N ARG A 160 18.13 -11.93 -4.68
CA ARG A 160 19.37 -11.15 -4.79
C ARG A 160 19.98 -10.94 -3.41
N GLU A 161 21.27 -11.25 -3.26
CA GLU A 161 22.01 -11.08 -2.00
C GLU A 161 21.95 -9.64 -1.46
N ASP A 162 22.07 -8.65 -2.34
CA ASP A 162 21.98 -7.21 -2.02
C ASP A 162 20.76 -6.57 -2.71
N GLY A 163 19.63 -7.29 -2.77
CA GLY A 163 18.38 -6.77 -3.32
C GLY A 163 17.78 -5.63 -2.49
N PRO A 164 17.03 -4.70 -3.11
CA PRO A 164 16.31 -3.68 -2.35
C PRO A 164 15.23 -4.30 -1.47
N ASP A 165 14.95 -3.70 -0.32
CA ASP A 165 13.77 -4.03 0.47
C ASP A 165 12.50 -3.69 -0.34
N VAL A 166 11.61 -4.67 -0.53
CA VAL A 166 10.38 -4.49 -1.32
C VAL A 166 9.11 -4.90 -0.61
N ALA A 167 8.01 -4.30 -1.07
CA ALA A 167 6.62 -4.67 -0.83
C ALA A 167 5.87 -4.68 -2.17
N LEU A 168 5.96 -5.78 -2.92
CA LEU A 168 5.27 -5.95 -4.20
C LEU A 168 3.99 -6.75 -4.03
N MET A 169 2.90 -6.23 -4.60
CA MET A 169 1.58 -6.85 -4.46
C MET A 169 0.63 -6.45 -5.58
N GLY A 170 -0.53 -7.11 -5.62
CA GLY A 170 -1.61 -6.74 -6.52
C GLY A 170 -2.96 -6.62 -5.83
N LEU A 171 -3.90 -5.98 -6.53
CA LEU A 171 -5.34 -5.97 -6.22
C LEU A 171 -6.10 -6.60 -7.39
N GLY A 172 -6.98 -7.55 -7.11
CA GLY A 172 -7.69 -8.35 -8.10
C GLY A 172 -7.33 -9.84 -8.01
N GLU A 173 -7.74 -10.63 -9.00
CA GLU A 173 -7.57 -12.08 -8.97
C GLU A 173 -6.09 -12.49 -8.84
N GLY A 174 -5.75 -13.24 -7.79
CA GLY A 174 -4.38 -13.66 -7.46
C GLY A 174 -3.51 -12.60 -6.78
N GLY A 175 -4.08 -11.44 -6.42
CA GLY A 175 -3.32 -10.36 -5.76
C GLY A 175 -2.78 -10.73 -4.38
N ASP A 176 -3.41 -11.69 -3.72
CA ASP A 176 -3.03 -12.24 -2.42
C ASP A 176 -1.79 -13.16 -2.47
N TRP A 177 -1.44 -13.71 -3.64
CA TRP A 177 -0.34 -14.69 -3.75
C TRP A 177 1.01 -14.16 -3.29
N ALA A 178 1.37 -12.93 -3.69
CA ALA A 178 2.62 -12.31 -3.26
C ALA A 178 2.64 -12.02 -1.74
N ARG A 179 1.46 -11.88 -1.11
CA ARG A 179 1.34 -11.68 0.34
C ARG A 179 1.51 -12.99 1.09
N ILE A 180 0.83 -14.04 0.62
CA ILE A 180 0.90 -15.38 1.19
C ILE A 180 2.33 -15.93 1.10
N HIS A 181 2.99 -15.78 -0.06
CA HIS A 181 4.33 -16.32 -0.28
C HIS A 181 5.47 -15.36 0.10
N ALA A 182 5.18 -14.23 0.74
CA ALA A 182 6.17 -13.21 1.08
C ALA A 182 7.42 -13.76 1.82
N PRO A 183 7.30 -14.67 2.82
CA PRO A 183 8.46 -15.23 3.51
C PRO A 183 9.39 -16.03 2.58
N LEU A 184 8.85 -16.68 1.55
CA LEU A 184 9.62 -17.47 0.59
C LEU A 184 10.29 -16.60 -0.49
N ILE A 185 9.62 -15.53 -0.92
CA ILE A 185 10.04 -14.72 -2.08
C ILE A 185 10.80 -13.45 -1.69
N GLY A 186 11.22 -13.32 -0.43
CA GLY A 186 12.05 -12.20 0.04
C GLY A 186 11.34 -10.84 0.09
N THR A 187 10.01 -10.81 0.20
CA THR A 187 9.28 -9.55 0.39
C THR A 187 9.34 -9.09 1.84
N ARG A 188 9.84 -7.87 2.09
CA ARG A 188 10.19 -7.40 3.45
C ARG A 188 8.99 -6.95 4.28
N ILE A 189 7.96 -6.39 3.63
CA ILE A 189 6.72 -5.91 4.27
C ILE A 189 5.51 -6.39 3.47
N VAL A 190 4.52 -6.92 4.18
CA VAL A 190 3.22 -7.31 3.64
C VAL A 190 2.11 -6.45 4.20
N TYR A 191 1.18 -6.02 3.34
CA TYR A 191 -0.02 -5.29 3.75
C TYR A 191 -1.21 -6.22 3.78
N SER A 192 -1.85 -6.29 4.94
CA SER A 192 -3.07 -7.06 5.19
C SER A 192 -4.25 -6.15 5.54
N THR A 193 -5.44 -6.71 5.76
CA THR A 193 -6.64 -5.96 6.16
C THR A 193 -7.24 -6.51 7.46
N MET A 194 -7.93 -5.65 8.20
CA MET A 194 -8.79 -6.05 9.33
C MET A 194 -10.24 -6.33 8.89
N ASP A 195 -10.51 -6.24 7.60
CA ASP A 195 -11.82 -6.58 7.03
C ASP A 195 -11.93 -8.10 6.90
N GLU A 196 -12.87 -8.70 7.61
CA GLU A 196 -13.13 -10.15 7.62
C GLU A 196 -14.19 -10.55 6.57
N SER A 197 -14.65 -9.62 5.73
CA SER A 197 -15.67 -9.93 4.73
C SER A 197 -15.15 -10.88 3.66
N MET A 198 -16.00 -11.82 3.24
CA MET A 198 -15.70 -12.76 2.15
C MET A 198 -15.33 -12.07 0.81
N SER A 199 -15.65 -10.78 0.65
CA SER A 199 -15.26 -9.98 -0.52
C SER A 199 -13.77 -9.67 -0.59
N VAL A 200 -13.05 -9.72 0.53
CA VAL A 200 -11.63 -9.36 0.62
C VAL A 200 -10.77 -10.20 -0.32
N MET A 201 -10.97 -11.52 -0.32
CA MET A 201 -10.25 -12.43 -1.24
C MET A 201 -10.52 -12.12 -2.71
N LYS A 202 -11.77 -11.76 -3.06
CA LYS A 202 -12.14 -11.41 -4.45
C LYS A 202 -11.44 -10.12 -4.92
N GLN A 203 -10.97 -9.29 -4.01
CA GLN A 203 -10.22 -8.08 -4.29
C GLN A 203 -8.71 -8.31 -4.32
N GLY A 204 -8.22 -9.55 -4.21
CA GLY A 204 -6.78 -9.85 -4.12
C GLY A 204 -6.15 -9.38 -2.81
N ARG A 205 -6.98 -9.21 -1.77
CA ARG A 205 -6.54 -8.86 -0.42
C ARG A 205 -6.69 -10.11 0.45
N ILE A 206 -5.97 -10.13 1.56
CA ILE A 206 -6.06 -11.16 2.59
C ILE A 206 -6.16 -10.44 3.93
N ASN A 207 -6.95 -10.97 4.87
CA ASN A 207 -7.03 -10.41 6.21
C ASN A 207 -5.89 -10.92 7.09
N LEU A 208 -5.69 -10.28 8.25
CA LEU A 208 -4.53 -10.57 9.10
C LEU A 208 -4.56 -12.01 9.63
N GLU A 209 -5.72 -12.48 10.08
CA GLU A 209 -5.89 -13.83 10.64
C GLU A 209 -5.61 -14.90 9.57
N ASP A 210 -6.24 -14.79 8.41
CA ASP A 210 -6.04 -15.72 7.29
C ASP A 210 -4.59 -15.74 6.80
N LEU A 211 -3.92 -14.58 6.76
CA LEU A 211 -2.51 -14.51 6.38
C LEU A 211 -1.62 -15.23 7.40
N THR A 212 -1.86 -15.03 8.70
CA THR A 212 -1.11 -15.71 9.75
C THR A 212 -1.35 -17.22 9.77
N ILE A 213 -2.59 -17.67 9.54
CA ILE A 213 -2.92 -19.10 9.40
C ILE A 213 -2.22 -19.69 8.17
N ALA A 214 -2.22 -18.98 7.05
CA ALA A 214 -1.57 -19.43 5.84
C ALA A 214 -0.05 -19.62 6.04
N TRP A 215 0.61 -18.69 6.74
CA TRP A 215 2.04 -18.82 7.05
C TRP A 215 2.33 -19.99 7.99
N ASP A 216 1.52 -20.19 9.03
CA ASP A 216 1.65 -21.33 9.94
C ASP A 216 1.48 -22.67 9.20
N LEU A 217 0.44 -22.78 8.36
CA LEU A 217 0.18 -24.00 7.57
C LEU A 217 1.23 -24.29 6.51
N LEU A 218 1.88 -23.25 5.96
CA LEU A 218 2.95 -23.38 4.97
C LEU A 218 4.33 -23.55 5.61
N GLU A 219 4.40 -23.56 6.94
CA GLU A 219 5.66 -23.64 7.71
C GLU A 219 6.62 -22.51 7.32
N TYR A 220 6.09 -21.30 7.12
CA TYR A 220 6.90 -20.10 6.92
C TYR A 220 7.24 -19.49 8.29
N ASP A 221 8.54 -19.47 8.62
CA ASP A 221 9.10 -18.88 9.84
C ASP A 221 9.13 -17.34 9.83
#